data_AF-A0A1G6JT33-F1
#
_entry.id   AF-A0A1G6JT33-F1
#
_cell.length_a   1.000
_cell.length_b   1.000
_cell.length_c   1.000
_cell.angle_alpha   90.00
_cell.angle_beta   90.00
_cell.angle_gamma   90.00
#
_symmetry.space_group_name_H-M   'P 1'
#
loop_
_entity.id
_entity.type
_entity.pdbx_description
1 polymer ?
#
loop_
_entity_poly.entity_id
_entity_poly.type
_entity_poly.pdbx_seq_one_letter_code
_entity_poly.pdbx_strand_id
1 'polypeptide(L)'
;MSTLINWIPYKLSYQDNDWQLLWLDLQEKHIEEPFFDETIQFCRMRTKERSGYVPTSSLDFLADVAKHTDSIPPDAFIFHVSRCGSTLLSQALATAETNIVYPEAPLIDEILRMQEQDPAITAEQQELWFKSAIALMGQKRKAGYEQLFIKLDSWHIHFYSLLRKWYPDIPFFFLSREPNAIMASHHRKRGIHSIPGMVNANVLGVMIAEKHYQDFNLFTAEVLANYYKALQEILLVNHPKNTFFDYGWGMDQLLKQFFKALTIMDALDEKMLARLNFHSKSPGEKFAGDHQIQLKTYVDVNTAYEIFLNQLTRP
;
A
#
# COMPACT_ATOMS: atom_id res chain seq x y z
N MET A 1 -19.84 -12.67 22.25
CA MET A 1 -18.61 -13.36 21.80
C MET A 1 -18.61 -13.28 20.28
N SER A 2 -17.72 -12.48 19.68
CA SER A 2 -17.70 -12.27 18.23
C SER A 2 -17.31 -13.57 17.53
N THR A 3 -18.23 -14.15 16.77
CA THR A 3 -18.02 -15.37 15.96
C THR A 3 -16.98 -15.20 14.85
N LEU A 4 -16.48 -13.98 14.63
CA LEU A 4 -15.50 -13.62 13.60
C LEU A 4 -14.21 -13.03 14.18
N ILE A 5 -13.94 -13.22 15.47
CA ILE A 5 -12.61 -12.89 16.00
C ILE A 5 -11.56 -13.69 15.22
N ASN A 6 -10.49 -13.01 14.79
CA ASN A 6 -9.42 -13.57 13.93
C ASN A 6 -9.72 -13.73 12.44
N TRP A 7 -10.97 -13.56 12.03
CA TRP A 7 -11.35 -13.58 10.62
C TRP A 7 -11.31 -12.17 10.04
N ILE A 8 -10.52 -12.00 8.98
CA ILE A 8 -10.45 -10.74 8.24
C ILE A 8 -10.85 -10.93 6.78
N PRO A 9 -11.45 -9.91 6.15
CA PRO A 9 -11.63 -9.91 4.71
C PRO A 9 -10.25 -9.70 4.04
N TYR A 10 -9.96 -10.43 2.97
CA TYR A 10 -8.65 -10.31 2.30
C TYR A 10 -8.71 -10.18 0.78
N LYS A 11 -9.84 -10.55 0.16
CA LYS A 11 -9.97 -10.56 -1.30
C LYS A 11 -11.43 -10.51 -1.76
N LEU A 12 -11.68 -9.85 -2.88
CA LEU A 12 -12.89 -9.94 -3.67
C LEU A 12 -12.71 -10.85 -4.89
N SER A 13 -13.82 -11.45 -5.30
CA SER A 13 -13.95 -12.19 -6.55
C SER A 13 -15.27 -11.81 -7.21
N TYR A 14 -15.21 -11.34 -8.45
CA TYR A 14 -16.40 -11.06 -9.25
C TYR A 14 -16.66 -12.23 -10.20
N GLN A 15 -17.78 -12.93 -10.01
CA GLN A 15 -18.19 -14.08 -10.82
C GLN A 15 -19.71 -14.06 -11.01
N ASP A 16 -20.19 -14.45 -12.18
CA ASP A 16 -21.63 -14.52 -12.49
C ASP A 16 -22.42 -13.24 -12.14
N ASN A 17 -21.77 -12.08 -12.34
CA ASN A 17 -22.32 -10.76 -12.03
C ASN A 17 -22.63 -10.53 -10.53
N ASP A 18 -21.85 -11.19 -9.65
CA ASP A 18 -21.95 -11.05 -8.21
C ASP A 18 -20.57 -10.95 -7.54
N TRP A 19 -20.50 -10.17 -6.46
CA TRP A 19 -19.28 -9.96 -5.68
C TRP A 19 -19.22 -10.91 -4.50
N GLN A 20 -18.18 -11.75 -4.49
CA GLN A 20 -17.89 -12.67 -3.41
C GLN A 20 -16.70 -12.17 -2.60
N LEU A 21 -16.91 -11.97 -1.30
CA LEU A 21 -15.87 -11.59 -0.35
C LEU A 21 -15.26 -12.84 0.28
N LEU A 22 -13.95 -12.99 0.17
CA LEU A 22 -13.21 -14.11 0.73
C LEU A 22 -12.60 -13.73 2.09
N TRP A 23 -12.66 -14.67 3.04
CA TRP A 23 -12.20 -14.49 4.41
C TRP A 23 -10.97 -15.32 4.75
N LEU A 24 -10.12 -14.76 5.59
CA LEU A 24 -8.87 -15.37 6.07
C LEU A 24 -8.87 -15.43 7.60
N ASP A 25 -8.65 -16.62 8.16
CA ASP A 25 -8.41 -16.79 9.59
C ASP A 25 -6.93 -16.59 9.89
N LEU A 26 -6.61 -15.51 10.62
CA LEU A 26 -5.26 -15.21 11.06
C LEU A 26 -4.87 -15.96 12.34
N GLN A 27 -5.82 -16.48 13.11
CA GLN A 27 -5.57 -17.01 14.47
C GLN A 27 -4.70 -16.02 15.26
N GLU A 28 -3.67 -16.53 15.96
CA GLU A 28 -2.73 -15.72 16.74
C GLU A 28 -1.66 -15.01 15.90
N LYS A 29 -1.72 -15.09 14.56
CA LYS A 29 -0.69 -14.51 13.69
C LYS A 29 -0.67 -12.98 13.80
N HIS A 30 0.53 -12.46 14.09
CA HIS A 30 0.90 -11.08 13.82
C HIS A 30 1.43 -10.95 12.39
N ILE A 31 1.05 -9.88 11.71
CA ILE A 31 1.43 -9.64 10.31
C ILE A 31 2.78 -8.93 10.32
N GLU A 32 3.83 -9.62 9.89
CA GLU A 32 5.20 -9.09 9.85
C GLU A 32 5.81 -9.22 8.45
N GLU A 33 5.10 -9.88 7.53
CA GLU A 33 5.57 -10.11 6.17
C GLU A 33 5.72 -8.80 5.37
N PRO A 34 6.72 -8.70 4.48
CA PRO A 34 6.91 -7.54 3.59
C PRO A 34 5.70 -7.21 2.70
N PHE A 35 4.92 -8.23 2.33
CA PHE A 35 3.74 -8.15 1.47
C PHE A 35 2.61 -9.00 2.05
N PHE A 36 1.39 -8.46 2.02
CA PHE A 36 0.25 -9.16 2.61
C PHE A 36 -0.12 -10.46 1.85
N ASP A 37 0.22 -10.56 0.57
CA ASP A 37 0.08 -11.80 -0.21
C ASP A 37 0.84 -12.98 0.41
N GLU A 38 1.97 -12.74 1.07
CA GLU A 38 2.71 -13.80 1.77
C GLU A 38 1.95 -14.28 3.00
N THR A 39 1.36 -13.36 3.76
CA THR A 39 0.45 -13.67 4.89
C THR A 39 -0.75 -14.48 4.39
N ILE A 40 -1.39 -14.03 3.29
CA ILE A 40 -2.53 -14.72 2.67
C ILE A 40 -2.11 -16.14 2.26
N GLN A 41 -1.00 -16.31 1.55
CA GLN A 41 -0.51 -17.60 1.10
C GLN A 41 -0.30 -18.56 2.28
N PHE A 42 0.39 -18.09 3.32
CA PHE A 42 0.66 -18.87 4.52
C PHE A 42 -0.62 -19.30 5.26
N CYS A 43 -1.52 -18.36 5.52
CA CYS A 43 -2.75 -18.66 6.24
C CYS A 43 -3.69 -19.56 5.42
N ARG A 44 -3.78 -19.36 4.09
CA ARG A 44 -4.59 -20.23 3.22
C ARG A 44 -4.09 -21.66 3.17
N MET A 45 -2.77 -21.89 3.23
CA MET A 45 -2.23 -23.26 3.34
C MET A 45 -2.73 -23.94 4.62
N ARG A 46 -2.65 -23.24 5.76
CA ARG A 46 -3.16 -23.75 7.05
C ARG A 46 -4.66 -23.99 7.05
N THR A 47 -5.45 -23.11 6.43
CA THR A 47 -6.91 -23.30 6.31
C THR A 47 -7.23 -24.54 5.48
N LYS A 48 -6.51 -24.77 4.37
CA LYS A 48 -6.69 -25.94 3.50
C LYS A 48 -6.40 -27.27 4.19
N GLU A 49 -5.48 -27.28 5.15
CA GLU A 49 -5.20 -28.47 5.98
C GLU A 49 -6.39 -28.83 6.89
N ARG A 50 -7.25 -27.86 7.23
CA ARG A 50 -8.41 -28.05 8.11
C ARG A 50 -9.72 -28.26 7.35
N SER A 51 -9.88 -27.61 6.18
CA SER A 51 -11.11 -27.62 5.41
C SER A 51 -10.85 -27.38 3.92
N GLY A 52 -11.57 -28.10 3.05
CA GLY A 52 -11.56 -27.84 1.61
C GLY A 52 -12.41 -26.64 1.19
N TYR A 53 -13.22 -26.07 2.09
CA TYR A 53 -14.10 -24.95 1.80
C TYR A 53 -13.36 -23.62 1.85
N VAL A 54 -13.68 -22.71 0.92
CA VAL A 54 -13.22 -21.31 0.94
C VAL A 54 -14.30 -20.46 1.59
N PRO A 55 -14.08 -19.90 2.79
CA PRO A 55 -15.08 -19.09 3.46
C PRO A 55 -15.36 -17.80 2.67
N THR A 56 -16.62 -17.63 2.28
CA THR A 56 -17.08 -16.53 1.43
C THR A 56 -18.36 -15.90 1.98
N SER A 57 -18.59 -14.63 1.68
CA SER A 57 -19.84 -13.90 1.99
C SER A 57 -20.13 -12.84 0.95
N SER A 58 -21.31 -12.19 1.06
CA SER A 58 -21.60 -10.97 0.31
C SER A 58 -20.86 -9.75 0.89
N LEU A 59 -20.83 -8.66 0.14
CA LEU A 59 -20.39 -7.35 0.60
C LEU A 59 -21.36 -6.68 1.60
N ASP A 60 -22.64 -7.04 1.57
CA ASP A 60 -23.60 -6.57 2.60
C ASP A 60 -23.26 -7.15 3.97
N PHE A 61 -22.87 -8.43 4.01
CA PHE A 61 -22.40 -9.07 5.24
C PHE A 61 -21.16 -8.38 5.81
N LEU A 62 -20.23 -7.92 4.95
CA LEU A 62 -19.08 -7.11 5.38
C LEU A 62 -19.51 -5.85 6.11
N ALA A 63 -20.45 -5.09 5.53
CA ALA A 63 -20.94 -3.86 6.12
C ALA A 63 -21.67 -4.11 7.45
N ASP A 64 -22.42 -5.22 7.56
CA ASP A 64 -23.12 -5.57 8.79
C ASP A 64 -22.19 -6.00 9.92
N VAL A 65 -21.17 -6.82 9.63
CA VAL A 65 -20.19 -7.24 10.64
C VAL A 65 -19.31 -6.07 11.09
N ALA A 66 -18.95 -5.16 10.17
CA ALA A 66 -18.13 -4.00 10.49
C ALA A 66 -18.77 -3.09 11.56
N LYS A 67 -20.11 -2.93 11.55
CA LYS A 67 -20.85 -2.12 12.55
C LYS A 67 -20.67 -2.60 13.99
N HIS A 68 -20.36 -3.88 14.18
CA HIS A 68 -20.28 -4.53 15.49
C HIS A 68 -18.85 -4.92 15.87
N THR A 69 -17.86 -4.52 15.08
CA THR A 69 -16.46 -4.89 15.31
C THR A 69 -15.74 -3.81 16.11
N ASP A 70 -15.21 -4.19 17.27
CA ASP A 70 -14.25 -3.34 17.99
C ASP A 70 -12.96 -3.26 17.18
N SER A 71 -12.69 -2.07 16.67
CA SER A 71 -11.65 -1.82 15.68
C SER A 71 -10.88 -0.55 15.99
N ILE A 72 -9.66 -0.50 15.46
CA ILE A 72 -8.78 0.65 15.48
C ILE A 72 -8.93 1.36 14.14
N PRO A 73 -9.25 2.68 14.10
CA PRO A 73 -9.27 3.42 12.85
C PRO A 73 -7.85 3.57 12.29
N PRO A 74 -7.66 3.82 10.97
CA PRO A 74 -6.34 4.04 10.41
C PRO A 74 -5.65 5.26 11.02
N ASP A 75 -4.42 5.09 11.48
CA ASP A 75 -3.54 6.18 11.92
C ASP A 75 -2.85 6.85 10.73
N ALA A 76 -2.54 6.08 9.68
CA ALA A 76 -1.98 6.63 8.45
C ALA A 76 -2.21 5.74 7.24
N PHE A 77 -2.34 6.40 6.09
CA PHE A 77 -2.18 5.78 4.77
C PHE A 77 -0.80 6.13 4.22
N ILE A 78 -0.05 5.11 3.79
CA ILE A 78 1.29 5.25 3.23
C ILE A 78 1.20 5.08 1.71
N PHE A 79 1.34 6.19 1.00
CA PHE A 79 1.44 6.26 -0.46
C PHE A 79 2.90 6.21 -0.90
N HIS A 80 3.17 5.72 -2.11
CA HIS A 80 4.55 5.56 -2.56
C HIS A 80 4.69 5.42 -4.09
N VAL A 81 5.81 5.86 -4.65
CA VAL A 81 6.11 5.74 -6.10
C VAL A 81 6.77 4.42 -6.52
N SER A 82 6.66 3.38 -5.70
CA SER A 82 7.43 2.12 -5.79
C SER A 82 8.94 2.25 -5.49
N ARG A 83 9.53 1.20 -4.92
CA ARG A 83 10.98 1.07 -4.60
C ARG A 83 11.63 2.26 -3.86
N CYS A 84 10.84 3.01 -3.09
CA CYS A 84 11.26 4.20 -2.35
C CYS A 84 11.33 3.99 -0.83
N GLY A 85 11.47 2.74 -0.38
CA GLY A 85 11.57 2.41 1.05
C GLY A 85 10.22 2.22 1.77
N SER A 86 9.08 2.28 1.06
CA SER A 86 7.75 2.05 1.66
C SER A 86 7.60 0.67 2.31
N THR A 87 8.14 -0.39 1.70
CA THR A 87 8.19 -1.73 2.30
C THR A 87 9.10 -1.79 3.53
N LEU A 88 10.16 -0.97 3.59
CA LEU A 88 11.02 -0.88 4.77
C LEU A 88 10.28 -0.21 5.93
N LEU A 89 9.56 0.88 5.64
CA LEU A 89 8.71 1.57 6.61
C LEU A 89 7.67 0.62 7.20
N SER A 90 6.89 -0.07 6.35
CA SER A 90 5.85 -0.98 6.84
C SER A 90 6.41 -2.12 7.70
N GLN A 91 7.58 -2.65 7.36
CA GLN A 91 8.21 -3.69 8.18
C GLN A 91 8.80 -3.17 9.49
N ALA A 92 9.35 -1.96 9.50
CA ALA A 92 9.78 -1.34 10.73
C ALA A 92 8.57 -1.11 11.66
N LEU A 93 7.45 -0.61 11.14
CA LEU A 93 6.22 -0.46 11.91
C LEU A 93 5.68 -1.81 12.44
N ALA A 94 5.78 -2.87 11.65
CA ALA A 94 5.31 -4.20 12.01
C ALA A 94 6.17 -4.91 13.08
N THR A 95 7.33 -4.37 13.48
CA THR A 95 8.12 -4.98 14.58
C THR A 95 7.50 -4.73 15.96
N ALA A 96 6.60 -3.75 16.08
CA ALA A 96 5.89 -3.47 17.32
C ALA A 96 4.58 -4.27 17.34
N GLU A 97 4.42 -5.13 18.35
CA GLU A 97 3.22 -5.95 18.52
C GLU A 97 1.95 -5.14 18.82
N THR A 98 2.11 -3.83 19.08
CA THR A 98 1.00 -2.88 19.25
C THR A 98 0.46 -2.34 17.92
N ASN A 99 1.18 -2.53 16.81
CA ASN A 99 0.81 -2.01 15.49
C ASN A 99 0.14 -3.09 14.63
N ILE A 100 -0.98 -2.76 14.01
CA ILE A 100 -1.53 -3.51 12.90
C ILE A 100 -1.02 -2.88 11.60
N VAL A 101 -0.34 -3.64 10.75
CA VAL A 101 0.19 -3.13 9.48
C VAL A 101 -0.29 -4.00 8.32
N TYR A 102 -0.95 -3.39 7.33
CA TYR A 102 -1.32 -4.06 6.08
C TYR A 102 -0.52 -3.50 4.91
N PRO A 103 0.46 -4.24 4.38
CA PRO A 103 1.21 -3.84 3.20
C PRO A 103 0.55 -4.33 1.90
N GLU A 104 0.04 -3.40 1.09
CA GLU A 104 -0.47 -3.66 -0.27
C GLU A 104 -1.56 -4.75 -0.25
N ALA A 105 -2.59 -4.57 0.59
CA ALA A 105 -3.64 -5.57 0.74
C ALA A 105 -4.55 -5.62 -0.52
N PRO A 106 -4.70 -6.78 -1.20
CA PRO A 106 -5.44 -6.88 -2.46
C PRO A 106 -6.87 -6.35 -2.39
N LEU A 107 -7.57 -6.62 -1.28
CA LEU A 107 -8.93 -6.14 -1.04
C LEU A 107 -9.08 -4.62 -1.20
N ILE A 108 -8.07 -3.85 -0.80
CA ILE A 108 -8.08 -2.40 -0.91
C ILE A 108 -8.07 -1.99 -2.38
N ASP A 109 -7.20 -2.60 -3.18
CA ASP A 109 -7.14 -2.35 -4.63
C ASP A 109 -8.43 -2.76 -5.33
N GLU A 110 -8.94 -3.95 -4.98
CA GLU A 110 -10.14 -4.53 -5.59
C GLU A 110 -11.38 -3.66 -5.31
N ILE A 111 -11.55 -3.12 -4.10
CA ILE A 111 -12.65 -2.18 -3.80
C ILE A 111 -12.46 -0.85 -4.53
N LEU A 112 -11.25 -0.27 -4.53
CA LEU A 112 -10.99 1.01 -5.21
C LEU A 112 -11.29 0.93 -6.72
N ARG A 113 -11.08 -0.25 -7.31
CA ARG A 113 -11.20 -0.50 -8.75
C ARG A 113 -12.47 -1.25 -9.14
N MET A 114 -13.39 -1.52 -8.22
CA MET A 114 -14.53 -2.39 -8.49
C MET A 114 -15.46 -1.89 -9.59
N GLN A 115 -15.56 -0.56 -9.78
CA GLN A 115 -16.33 0.04 -10.88
C GLN A 115 -15.75 -0.28 -12.27
N GLU A 116 -14.50 -0.75 -12.37
CA GLU A 116 -13.94 -1.26 -13.63
C GLU A 116 -14.64 -2.55 -14.09
N GLN A 117 -15.16 -3.35 -13.15
CA GLN A 117 -15.83 -4.62 -13.42
C GLN A 117 -17.36 -4.51 -13.31
N ASP A 118 -17.84 -3.66 -12.40
CA ASP A 118 -19.26 -3.43 -12.14
C ASP A 118 -19.57 -1.93 -12.10
N PRO A 119 -19.87 -1.31 -13.26
CA PRO A 119 -20.21 0.11 -13.34
C PRO A 119 -21.51 0.52 -12.62
N ALA A 120 -22.32 -0.45 -12.16
CA ALA A 120 -23.55 -0.16 -11.43
C ALA A 120 -23.30 0.20 -9.96
N ILE A 121 -22.10 -0.08 -9.43
CA ILE A 121 -21.73 0.27 -8.06
C ILE A 121 -21.70 1.78 -7.87
N THR A 122 -22.51 2.25 -6.92
CA THR A 122 -22.56 3.66 -6.54
C THR A 122 -21.33 4.07 -5.72
N ALA A 123 -21.03 5.37 -5.69
CA ALA A 123 -19.92 5.90 -4.89
C ALA A 123 -20.14 5.66 -3.39
N GLU A 124 -21.40 5.71 -2.94
CA GLU A 124 -21.80 5.48 -1.54
C GLU A 124 -21.58 4.02 -1.12
N GLN A 125 -21.91 3.06 -2.00
CA GLN A 125 -21.64 1.64 -1.75
C GLN A 125 -20.13 1.37 -1.68
N GLN A 126 -19.37 1.92 -2.63
CA GLN A 126 -17.92 1.77 -2.65
C GLN A 126 -17.27 2.32 -1.37
N GLU A 127 -17.68 3.52 -0.93
CA GLU A 127 -17.21 4.13 0.32
C GLU A 127 -17.55 3.26 1.53
N LEU A 128 -18.80 2.80 1.62
CA LEU A 128 -19.27 1.96 2.72
C LEU A 128 -18.44 0.67 2.81
N TRP A 129 -18.22 -0.02 1.70
CA TRP A 129 -17.47 -1.28 1.68
C TRP A 129 -15.99 -1.07 1.95
N PHE A 130 -15.39 0.02 1.43
CA PHE A 130 -14.01 0.37 1.75
C PHE A 130 -13.83 0.60 3.26
N LYS A 131 -14.66 1.45 3.87
CA LYS A 131 -14.60 1.74 5.31
C LYS A 131 -14.88 0.49 6.15
N SER A 132 -15.79 -0.37 5.71
CA SER A 132 -16.10 -1.64 6.39
C SER A 132 -14.94 -2.63 6.32
N ALA A 133 -14.27 -2.74 5.17
CA ALA A 133 -13.06 -3.55 5.02
C ALA A 133 -11.95 -3.06 5.97
N ILE A 134 -11.69 -1.76 6.00
CA ILE A 134 -10.69 -1.15 6.89
C ILE A 134 -11.03 -1.38 8.37
N ALA A 135 -12.30 -1.27 8.77
CA ALA A 135 -12.71 -1.54 10.14
C ALA A 135 -12.43 -3.00 10.56
N LEU A 136 -12.71 -3.98 9.69
CA LEU A 136 -12.39 -5.38 9.99
C LEU A 136 -10.91 -5.68 9.94
N MET A 137 -10.17 -5.05 9.03
CA MET A 137 -8.71 -5.14 9.01
C MET A 137 -8.11 -4.59 10.32
N GLY A 138 -8.70 -3.52 10.87
CA GLY A 138 -8.37 -2.93 12.17
C GLY A 138 -8.96 -3.63 13.39
N GLN A 139 -9.58 -4.81 13.25
CA GLN A 139 -10.16 -5.55 14.38
C GLN A 139 -9.12 -5.75 15.51
N LYS A 140 -9.51 -5.43 16.75
CA LYS A 140 -8.69 -5.66 17.95
C LYS A 140 -8.61 -7.15 18.32
N ARG A 141 -7.91 -7.92 17.48
CA ARG A 141 -7.71 -9.36 17.66
C ARG A 141 -6.84 -9.70 18.85
N LYS A 142 -5.87 -8.82 19.14
CA LYS A 142 -4.95 -8.93 20.27
C LYS A 142 -5.16 -7.73 21.19
N ALA A 143 -5.06 -7.97 22.50
CA ALA A 143 -5.32 -6.96 23.51
C ALA A 143 -4.36 -5.75 23.44
N GLY A 144 -3.14 -5.95 22.92
CA GLY A 144 -2.14 -4.89 22.79
C GLY A 144 -2.22 -4.05 21.52
N TYR A 145 -3.14 -4.33 20.59
CA TYR A 145 -3.23 -3.52 19.38
C TYR A 145 -3.78 -2.13 19.69
N GLU A 146 -3.03 -1.11 19.25
CA GLU A 146 -3.30 0.30 19.49
C GLU A 146 -3.37 1.11 18.19
N GLN A 147 -2.54 0.77 17.19
CA GLN A 147 -2.39 1.55 15.96
C GLN A 147 -2.68 0.72 14.70
N LEU A 148 -3.20 1.36 13.65
CA LEU A 148 -3.43 0.76 12.32
C LEU A 148 -2.74 1.56 11.21
N PHE A 149 -1.84 0.91 10.48
CA PHE A 149 -1.15 1.48 9.33
C PHE A 149 -1.47 0.73 8.04
N ILE A 150 -1.89 1.47 7.01
CA ILE A 150 -2.24 0.92 5.71
C ILE A 150 -1.23 1.42 4.68
N LYS A 151 -0.39 0.51 4.16
CA LYS A 151 0.47 0.83 3.01
C LYS A 151 -0.28 0.45 1.75
N LEU A 152 -0.54 1.45 0.92
CA LEU A 152 -1.28 1.31 -0.33
C LEU A 152 -0.37 0.78 -1.45
N ASP A 153 -0.95 0.33 -2.55
CA ASP A 153 -0.21 0.06 -3.77
C ASP A 153 0.26 1.36 -4.43
N SER A 154 1.36 1.28 -5.19
CA SER A 154 1.96 2.48 -5.79
C SER A 154 1.01 3.26 -6.71
N TRP A 155 0.09 2.58 -7.40
CA TRP A 155 -0.87 3.22 -8.29
C TRP A 155 -2.07 3.84 -7.54
N HIS A 156 -2.22 3.57 -6.24
CA HIS A 156 -3.24 4.21 -5.41
C HIS A 156 -3.01 5.72 -5.22
N ILE A 157 -1.84 6.25 -5.63
CA ILE A 157 -1.62 7.70 -5.74
C ILE A 157 -2.72 8.37 -6.58
N HIS A 158 -3.20 7.72 -7.64
CA HIS A 158 -4.27 8.24 -8.50
C HIS A 158 -5.66 8.21 -7.85
N PHE A 159 -5.81 7.55 -6.69
CA PHE A 159 -7.03 7.53 -5.88
C PHE A 159 -6.98 8.54 -4.73
N TYR A 160 -5.98 9.43 -4.68
CA TYR A 160 -5.81 10.42 -3.62
C TYR A 160 -7.10 11.20 -3.32
N SER A 161 -7.75 11.78 -4.34
CA SER A 161 -8.94 12.62 -4.14
C SER A 161 -10.09 11.84 -3.50
N LEU A 162 -10.26 10.57 -3.88
CA LEU A 162 -11.29 9.68 -3.33
C LEU A 162 -10.96 9.33 -1.87
N LEU A 163 -9.74 8.86 -1.61
CA LEU A 163 -9.30 8.48 -0.27
C LEU A 163 -9.30 9.68 0.69
N ARG A 164 -8.87 10.87 0.23
CA ARG A 164 -8.90 12.09 1.04
C ARG A 164 -10.33 12.54 1.37
N LYS A 165 -11.30 12.36 0.45
CA LYS A 165 -12.72 12.59 0.74
C LYS A 165 -13.23 11.65 1.83
N TRP A 166 -12.86 10.37 1.77
CA TRP A 166 -13.29 9.37 2.75
C TRP A 166 -12.62 9.51 4.12
N TYR A 167 -11.38 9.97 4.14
CA TYR A 167 -10.53 10.15 5.32
C TYR A 167 -9.90 11.55 5.36
N PRO A 168 -10.70 12.60 5.64
CA PRO A 168 -10.23 13.98 5.62
C PRO A 168 -9.16 14.26 6.69
N ASP A 169 -9.27 13.65 7.87
CA ASP A 169 -8.41 13.96 9.01
C ASP A 169 -7.21 13.02 9.20
N ILE A 170 -7.18 11.92 8.45
CA ILE A 170 -6.12 10.91 8.58
C ILE A 170 -4.83 11.37 7.88
N PRO A 171 -3.66 11.29 8.55
CA PRO A 171 -2.36 11.50 7.94
C PRO A 171 -2.12 10.64 6.68
N PHE A 172 -1.77 11.28 5.57
CA PHE A 172 -1.30 10.61 4.36
C PHE A 172 0.20 10.89 4.22
N PHE A 173 1.00 9.83 4.18
CA PHE A 173 2.45 9.90 4.09
C PHE A 173 2.92 9.41 2.73
N PHE A 174 3.58 10.27 1.95
CA PHE A 174 3.99 10.01 0.57
C PHE A 174 5.50 9.77 0.50
N LEU A 175 5.89 8.62 -0.03
CA LEU A 175 7.29 8.25 -0.23
C LEU A 175 7.71 8.35 -1.70
N SER A 176 8.72 9.18 -1.97
CA SER A 176 9.36 9.36 -3.27
C SER A 176 10.80 8.88 -3.28
N ARG A 177 11.37 8.73 -4.47
CA ARG A 177 12.78 8.43 -4.70
C ARG A 177 13.18 8.87 -6.10
N GLU A 178 14.47 9.07 -6.34
CA GLU A 178 15.02 9.30 -7.68
C GLU A 178 14.66 8.17 -8.68
N PRO A 179 14.20 8.51 -9.91
CA PRO A 179 13.67 7.53 -10.85
C PRO A 179 14.68 6.49 -11.33
N ASN A 180 15.93 6.86 -11.62
CA ASN A 180 16.91 5.91 -12.16
C ASN A 180 17.19 4.77 -11.16
N ALA A 181 17.20 5.06 -9.85
CA ALA A 181 17.31 4.05 -8.80
C ALA A 181 16.09 3.10 -8.78
N ILE A 182 14.88 3.62 -8.95
CA ILE A 182 13.65 2.80 -9.06
C ILE A 182 13.73 1.91 -10.30
N MET A 183 14.11 2.49 -11.44
CA MET A 183 14.27 1.81 -12.72
C MET A 183 15.30 0.67 -12.64
N ALA A 184 16.46 0.90 -12.02
CA ALA A 184 17.48 -0.13 -11.78
C ALA A 184 16.94 -1.27 -10.90
N SER A 185 16.09 -0.97 -9.91
CA SER A 185 15.42 -2.00 -9.10
C SER A 185 14.43 -2.83 -9.92
N HIS A 186 13.60 -2.18 -10.74
CA HIS A 186 12.61 -2.86 -11.59
C HIS A 186 13.27 -3.68 -12.72
N HIS A 187 14.39 -3.20 -13.27
CA HIS A 187 15.14 -3.94 -14.28
C HIS A 187 15.62 -5.30 -13.76
N ARG A 188 16.00 -5.39 -12.47
CA ARG A 188 16.37 -6.66 -11.83
C ARG A 188 15.16 -7.52 -11.47
N LYS A 189 14.12 -6.91 -10.87
CA LYS A 189 12.90 -7.60 -10.45
C LYS A 189 11.68 -6.71 -10.61
N ARG A 190 10.95 -6.90 -11.71
CA ARG A 190 9.75 -6.14 -12.05
C ARG A 190 8.64 -6.35 -11.02
N GLY A 191 7.97 -5.26 -10.65
CA GLY A 191 6.65 -5.32 -10.03
C GLY A 191 5.57 -5.35 -11.12
N ILE A 192 4.36 -5.78 -10.79
CA ILE A 192 3.29 -5.97 -11.77
C ILE A 192 2.96 -4.67 -12.55
N HIS A 193 2.94 -3.51 -11.88
CA HIS A 193 2.70 -2.20 -12.52
C HIS A 193 3.81 -1.76 -13.49
N SER A 194 4.93 -2.48 -13.56
CA SER A 194 6.04 -2.22 -14.50
C SER A 194 6.06 -3.18 -15.69
N ILE A 195 4.97 -3.95 -15.87
CA ILE A 195 4.74 -4.88 -16.97
C ILE A 195 3.44 -4.44 -17.67
N PRO A 196 3.48 -4.11 -18.99
CA PRO A 196 2.30 -3.69 -19.72
C PRO A 196 1.17 -4.74 -19.64
N GLY A 197 -0.03 -4.29 -19.26
CA GLY A 197 -1.26 -5.11 -19.24
C GLY A 197 -1.51 -5.87 -17.93
N MET A 198 -0.58 -5.85 -16.96
CA MET A 198 -0.79 -6.51 -15.66
C MET A 198 -1.62 -5.68 -14.67
N VAL A 199 -1.60 -4.36 -14.82
CA VAL A 199 -2.47 -3.42 -14.11
C VAL A 199 -3.19 -2.58 -15.16
N ASN A 200 -4.42 -2.17 -14.88
CA ASN A 200 -5.20 -1.34 -15.82
C ASN A 200 -4.43 -0.06 -16.17
N ALA A 201 -4.16 0.12 -17.45
CA ALA A 201 -3.32 1.20 -17.94
C ALA A 201 -3.92 2.59 -17.67
N ASN A 202 -5.25 2.68 -17.63
CA ASN A 202 -5.97 3.91 -17.29
C ASN A 202 -5.68 4.34 -15.84
N VAL A 203 -5.61 3.38 -14.92
CA VAL A 203 -5.24 3.64 -13.51
C VAL A 203 -3.80 4.12 -13.41
N LEU A 204 -2.90 3.63 -14.26
CA LEU A 204 -1.49 4.07 -14.31
C LEU A 204 -1.29 5.39 -15.09
N GLY A 205 -2.33 5.93 -15.71
CA GLY A 205 -2.24 7.10 -16.58
C GLY A 205 -1.45 6.88 -17.88
N VAL A 206 -1.25 5.63 -18.31
CA VAL A 206 -0.43 5.29 -19.49
C VAL A 206 -1.31 4.69 -20.58
N MET A 207 -1.04 5.06 -21.84
CA MET A 207 -1.62 4.40 -23.01
C MET A 207 -0.68 3.29 -23.47
N ILE A 208 -1.11 2.02 -23.40
CA ILE A 208 -0.28 0.90 -23.85
C ILE A 208 -0.14 0.92 -25.38
N ALA A 209 1.09 0.76 -25.86
CA ALA A 209 1.44 0.71 -27.28
C ALA A 209 2.50 -0.37 -27.52
N GLU A 210 2.71 -0.78 -28.78
CA GLU A 210 3.65 -1.85 -29.15
C GLU A 210 5.08 -1.62 -28.63
N LYS A 211 5.55 -0.36 -28.66
CA LYS A 211 6.85 0.06 -28.10
C LYS A 211 7.05 -0.37 -26.64
N HIS A 212 5.98 -0.49 -25.86
CA HIS A 212 6.05 -0.90 -24.46
C HIS A 212 6.36 -2.38 -24.29
N TYR A 213 5.96 -3.23 -25.22
CA TYR A 213 6.31 -4.65 -25.19
C TYR A 213 7.74 -4.90 -25.68
N GLN A 214 8.33 -3.95 -26.41
CA GLN A 214 9.72 -3.99 -26.86
C GLN A 214 10.68 -3.39 -25.81
N ASP A 215 10.19 -2.43 -25.01
CA ASP A 215 10.96 -1.77 -23.96
C ASP A 215 10.11 -1.60 -22.68
N PHE A 216 10.17 -2.60 -21.79
CA PHE A 216 9.49 -2.51 -20.49
C PHE A 216 10.05 -1.39 -19.60
N ASN A 217 11.29 -0.94 -19.83
CA ASN A 217 11.82 0.19 -19.08
C ASN A 217 11.17 1.51 -19.54
N LEU A 218 10.91 1.67 -20.83
CA LEU A 218 10.10 2.79 -21.33
C LEU A 218 8.73 2.83 -20.65
N PHE A 219 8.01 1.70 -20.63
CA PHE A 219 6.72 1.63 -19.94
C PHE A 219 6.83 2.01 -18.45
N THR A 220 7.85 1.48 -17.76
CA THR A 220 8.07 1.79 -16.34
C THR A 220 8.35 3.28 -16.13
N ALA A 221 9.13 3.91 -17.01
CA ALA A 221 9.43 5.33 -16.94
C ALA A 221 8.16 6.19 -17.15
N GLU A 222 7.30 5.82 -18.09
CA GLU A 222 6.03 6.53 -18.32
C GLU A 222 5.08 6.41 -17.10
N VAL A 223 4.98 5.21 -16.49
CA VAL A 223 4.22 5.02 -15.24
C VAL A 223 4.76 5.90 -14.11
N LEU A 224 6.07 5.89 -13.88
CA LEU A 224 6.70 6.71 -12.85
C LEU A 224 6.51 8.21 -13.12
N ALA A 225 6.59 8.66 -14.37
CA ALA A 225 6.35 10.05 -14.72
C ALA A 225 4.95 10.50 -14.32
N ASN A 226 3.94 9.63 -14.50
CA ASN A 226 2.57 9.92 -14.06
C ASN A 226 2.43 9.89 -12.53
N TYR A 227 3.15 9.04 -11.82
CA TYR A 227 3.18 9.09 -10.35
C TYR A 227 3.74 10.43 -9.85
N TYR A 228 4.86 10.93 -10.40
CA TYR A 228 5.40 12.22 -9.98
C TYR A 228 4.50 13.39 -10.36
N LYS A 229 3.85 13.36 -11.54
CA LYS A 229 2.85 14.37 -11.91
C LYS A 229 1.68 14.38 -10.92
N ALA A 230 1.15 13.21 -10.55
CA ALA A 230 0.11 13.11 -9.54
C ALA A 230 0.60 13.63 -8.17
N LEU A 231 1.83 13.33 -7.76
CA LEU A 231 2.39 13.91 -6.52
C LEU A 231 2.51 15.43 -6.57
N GLN A 232 2.86 16.02 -7.71
CA GLN A 232 2.86 17.49 -7.88
C GLN A 232 1.45 18.05 -7.70
N GLU A 233 0.44 17.46 -8.33
CA GLU A 233 -0.96 17.87 -8.16
C GLU A 233 -1.42 17.76 -6.70
N ILE A 234 -1.08 16.67 -6.03
CA ILE A 234 -1.42 16.44 -4.61
C ILE A 234 -0.72 17.47 -3.72
N LEU A 235 0.52 17.84 -4.03
CA LEU A 235 1.25 18.88 -3.30
C LEU A 235 0.55 20.24 -3.40
N LEU A 236 0.04 20.59 -4.59
CA LEU A 236 -0.70 21.84 -4.82
C LEU A 236 -2.00 21.94 -4.03
N VAL A 237 -2.59 20.81 -3.62
CA VAL A 237 -3.75 20.80 -2.71
C VAL A 237 -3.40 21.39 -1.34
N ASN A 238 -2.12 21.33 -0.94
CA ASN A 238 -1.61 21.88 0.33
C ASN A 238 -2.42 21.42 1.56
N HIS A 239 -2.81 20.15 1.57
CA HIS A 239 -3.61 19.60 2.66
C HIS A 239 -2.76 19.43 3.93
N PRO A 240 -3.19 19.89 5.12
CA PRO A 240 -2.38 19.90 6.34
C PRO A 240 -2.04 18.50 6.88
N LYS A 241 -2.78 17.49 6.44
CA LYS A 241 -2.55 16.07 6.77
C LYS A 241 -1.74 15.31 5.73
N ASN A 242 -1.15 15.99 4.74
CA ASN A 242 -0.21 15.37 3.81
C ASN A 242 1.22 15.61 4.30
N THR A 243 2.05 14.57 4.27
CA THR A 243 3.50 14.71 4.50
C THR A 243 4.24 13.95 3.42
N PHE A 244 5.28 14.56 2.89
CA PHE A 244 6.10 14.00 1.81
C PHE A 244 7.50 13.71 2.35
N PHE A 245 8.07 12.59 1.93
CA PHE A 245 9.41 12.18 2.28
C PHE A 245 10.12 11.60 1.06
N ASP A 246 11.26 12.19 0.71
CA ASP A 246 12.10 11.64 -0.34
C ASP A 246 13.19 10.73 0.24
N TYR A 247 13.37 9.56 -0.37
CA TYR A 247 14.41 8.59 -0.02
C TYR A 247 15.81 9.22 0.05
N GLY A 248 16.09 10.20 -0.82
CA GLY A 248 17.36 10.93 -0.87
C GLY A 248 17.64 11.79 0.36
N TRP A 249 16.67 12.01 1.26
CA TRP A 249 16.88 12.77 2.49
C TRP A 249 17.58 11.98 3.60
N GLY A 250 17.70 10.66 3.45
CA GLY A 250 18.36 9.76 4.38
C GLY A 250 17.37 8.84 5.08
N MET A 251 17.50 7.52 4.86
CA MET A 251 16.57 6.53 5.41
C MET A 251 16.63 6.40 6.94
N ASP A 252 17.71 6.85 7.56
CA ASP A 252 17.84 7.01 9.01
C ASP A 252 16.82 8.01 9.60
N GLN A 253 16.36 8.98 8.81
CA GLN A 253 15.34 9.95 9.21
C GLN A 253 13.91 9.48 8.96
N LEU A 254 13.70 8.38 8.21
CA LEU A 254 12.39 7.95 7.75
C LEU A 254 11.39 7.79 8.90
N LEU A 255 11.72 6.97 9.90
CA LEU A 255 10.82 6.69 11.02
C LEU A 255 10.55 7.95 11.86
N LYS A 256 11.58 8.76 12.09
CA LYS A 256 11.45 10.01 12.83
C LYS A 256 10.49 10.98 12.14
N GLN A 257 10.61 11.14 10.83
CA GLN A 257 9.73 12.02 10.06
C GLN A 257 8.31 11.46 9.94
N PHE A 258 8.18 10.14 9.80
CA PHE A 258 6.89 9.46 9.82
C PHE A 258 6.14 9.74 11.14
N PHE A 259 6.75 9.40 12.28
CA PHE A 259 6.12 9.62 13.60
C PHE A 259 5.90 11.10 13.95
N LYS A 260 6.78 11.99 13.48
CA LYS A 260 6.55 13.44 13.57
C LYS A 260 5.28 13.86 12.81
N ALA A 261 5.05 13.30 11.61
CA ALA A 261 3.84 13.58 10.81
C ALA A 261 2.55 13.10 11.50
N LEU A 262 2.64 12.01 12.26
CA LEU A 262 1.55 11.48 13.07
C LEU A 262 1.35 12.22 14.40
N THR A 263 2.31 13.06 14.81
CA THR A 263 2.36 13.69 16.14
C THR A 263 2.54 12.70 17.30
N ILE A 264 3.17 11.55 17.03
CA ILE A 264 3.37 10.44 18.00
C ILE A 264 4.86 10.12 18.10
N MET A 265 5.66 11.02 18.68
CA MET A 265 7.12 10.86 18.73
C MET A 265 7.58 9.74 19.66
N ASP A 266 6.78 9.37 20.67
CA ASP A 266 7.12 8.35 21.67
C ASP A 266 6.89 6.90 21.20
N ALA A 267 6.39 6.71 19.96
CA ALA A 267 6.15 5.39 19.37
C ALA A 267 7.39 4.77 18.68
N LEU A 268 8.53 5.47 18.70
CA LEU A 268 9.76 4.98 18.10
C LEU A 268 10.44 3.95 19.01
N ASP A 269 10.56 2.71 18.54
CA ASP A 269 11.22 1.61 19.27
C ASP A 269 12.58 1.23 18.62
N GLU A 270 13.53 0.75 19.43
CA GLU A 270 14.84 0.25 19.02
C GLU A 270 14.73 -0.85 17.96
N LYS A 271 13.72 -1.73 18.05
CA LYS A 271 13.48 -2.76 17.03
C LYS A 271 13.16 -2.16 15.66
N MET A 272 12.37 -1.08 15.63
CA MET A 272 12.04 -0.40 14.38
C MET A 272 13.29 0.22 13.75
N LEU A 273 14.12 0.88 14.56
CA LEU A 273 15.39 1.46 14.12
C LEU A 273 16.36 0.38 13.61
N ALA A 274 16.48 -0.74 14.33
CA ALA A 274 17.31 -1.85 13.92
C ALA A 274 16.86 -2.43 12.57
N ARG A 275 15.54 -2.52 12.33
CA ARG A 275 14.98 -3.00 11.07
C ARG A 275 15.42 -2.18 9.85
N LEU A 276 15.71 -0.89 10.01
CA LEU A 276 16.16 -0.04 8.89
C LEU A 276 17.50 -0.48 8.26
N ASN A 277 18.30 -1.29 8.96
CA ASN A 277 19.61 -1.76 8.47
C ASN A 277 19.54 -3.00 7.55
N PHE A 278 18.34 -3.56 7.34
CA PHE A 278 18.15 -4.81 6.60
C PHE A 278 17.35 -4.60 5.31
N HIS A 279 17.57 -5.47 4.33
CA HIS A 279 16.92 -5.43 3.03
C HIS A 279 15.39 -5.53 3.17
N SER A 280 14.68 -4.61 2.53
CA SER A 280 13.22 -4.48 2.68
C SER A 280 12.42 -5.65 2.10
N LYS A 281 12.97 -6.50 1.24
CA LYS A 281 12.23 -7.67 0.69
C LYS A 281 12.86 -9.01 1.07
N SER A 282 13.91 -8.94 1.89
CA SER A 282 14.65 -10.11 2.40
C SER A 282 15.07 -9.77 3.85
N PRO A 283 14.19 -9.95 4.84
CA PRO A 283 14.41 -9.40 6.19
C PRO A 283 15.70 -9.87 6.87
N GLY A 284 16.25 -11.03 6.49
CA GLY A 284 17.51 -11.57 7.01
C GLY A 284 18.78 -11.05 6.31
N GLU A 285 18.68 -10.32 5.22
CA GLU A 285 19.84 -9.82 4.46
C GLU A 285 20.17 -8.38 4.87
N LYS A 286 21.44 -8.06 5.14
CA LYS A 286 21.85 -6.66 5.36
C LYS A 286 21.70 -5.85 4.08
N PHE A 287 21.28 -4.59 4.20
CA PHE A 287 21.22 -3.72 3.04
C PHE A 287 22.64 -3.38 2.55
N ALA A 288 22.97 -3.78 1.32
CA ALA A 288 24.28 -3.59 0.72
C ALA A 288 24.37 -2.33 -0.18
N GLY A 289 23.40 -1.42 -0.08
CA GLY A 289 23.32 -0.26 -0.96
C GLY A 289 22.70 -0.56 -2.33
N ASP A 290 22.49 0.50 -3.12
CA ASP A 290 22.01 0.36 -4.49
C ASP A 290 23.12 -0.15 -5.40
N HIS A 291 22.75 -1.07 -6.29
CA HIS A 291 23.65 -1.49 -7.36
C HIS A 291 23.54 -0.48 -8.49
N GLN A 292 24.65 0.14 -8.85
CA GLN A 292 24.71 1.07 -9.97
C GLN A 292 24.73 0.27 -11.27
N ILE A 293 23.58 0.23 -11.94
CA ILE A 293 23.47 -0.27 -13.32
C ILE A 293 23.21 0.95 -14.19
N GLN A 294 24.01 1.12 -15.24
CA GLN A 294 23.80 2.20 -16.21
C GLN A 294 22.71 1.79 -17.18
N LEU A 295 21.49 2.27 -16.94
CA LEU A 295 20.36 2.09 -17.85
C LEU A 295 20.23 3.27 -18.80
N LYS A 296 19.52 3.05 -19.91
CA LYS A 296 19.02 4.14 -20.76
C LYS A 296 18.24 5.14 -19.90
N THR A 297 18.56 6.42 -20.04
CA THR A 297 17.88 7.51 -19.35
C THR A 297 16.58 7.86 -20.06
N TYR A 298 15.54 8.12 -19.29
CA TYR A 298 14.24 8.58 -19.79
C TYR A 298 14.02 10.01 -19.28
N VAL A 299 14.01 10.99 -20.19
CA VAL A 299 14.03 12.42 -19.81
C VAL A 299 12.76 12.81 -19.05
N ASP A 300 11.59 12.41 -19.56
CA ASP A 300 10.29 12.85 -19.02
C ASP A 300 10.11 12.50 -17.54
N VAL A 301 10.51 11.30 -17.10
CA VAL A 301 10.40 10.90 -15.69
C VAL A 301 11.36 11.66 -14.79
N ASN A 302 12.58 11.93 -15.26
CA ASN A 302 13.56 12.69 -14.50
C ASN A 302 13.12 14.14 -14.36
N THR A 303 12.61 14.77 -15.43
CA THR A 303 12.03 16.11 -15.38
C THR A 303 10.83 16.17 -14.44
N ALA A 304 9.93 15.18 -14.48
CA ALA A 304 8.78 15.13 -13.56
C ALA A 304 9.21 15.00 -12.10
N TYR A 305 10.24 14.19 -11.82
CA TYR A 305 10.81 14.07 -10.47
C TYR A 305 11.50 15.35 -10.02
N GLU A 306 12.31 16.00 -10.86
CA GLU A 306 12.99 17.25 -10.53
C GLU A 306 12.01 18.38 -10.21
N ILE A 307 10.93 18.52 -11.00
CA ILE A 307 9.87 19.49 -10.73
C ILE A 307 9.22 19.20 -9.37
N PHE A 308 8.87 17.94 -9.11
CA PHE A 308 8.30 17.53 -7.83
C PHE A 308 9.24 17.82 -6.65
N LEU A 309 10.51 17.40 -6.75
CA LEU A 309 11.50 17.55 -5.69
C LEU A 309 11.78 19.03 -5.37
N ASN A 310 11.81 19.90 -6.38
CA ASN A 310 12.02 21.34 -6.20
C ASN A 310 10.86 22.04 -5.48
N GLN A 311 9.68 21.42 -5.42
CA GLN A 311 8.54 21.94 -4.67
C GLN A 311 8.51 21.41 -3.22
N LEU A 312 9.29 20.38 -2.89
CA LEU A 312 9.37 19.85 -1.53
C LEU A 312 10.24 20.74 -0.65
N THR A 313 9.80 20.92 0.59
CA THR A 313 10.65 21.48 1.65
C THR A 313 11.29 20.33 2.42
N ARG A 314 12.62 20.31 2.49
CA ARG A 314 13.34 19.31 3.31
C ARG A 314 12.98 19.53 4.79
N PRO A 315 12.57 18.48 5.53
CA PRO A 315 12.01 18.59 6.87
C PRO A 315 13.04 18.71 8.00
#